data_AF-A0A834KV86-F1
#
_entry.id   AF-A0A834KV86-F1
#
_cell.length_a   1.000
_cell.length_b   1.000
_cell.length_c   1.000
_cell.angle_alpha   90.00
_cell.angle_beta   90.00
_cell.angle_gamma   90.00
#
_symmetry.space_group_name_H-M   'P 1'
#
loop_
_entity.id
_entity.type
_entity.pdbx_description
1 polymer ?
#
loop_
_entity_poly.entity_id
_entity_poly.type
_entity_poly.pdbx_seq_one_letter_code
_entity_poly.pdbx_strand_id
1 'polypeptide(L)'
;MAFSKPTEMIYNFASVYFQYLYSNPVKTKAIASCIINVLGNLIHQKLTGRKSIDEDRLIAFGLFGLLLGGSVPHYFYLYTRSLTKYPLTLLLIERLIYTPCFQALTLYILARLEGKSHKASKEQLQKLYWPVLLANLKYLTLFQFINIKYVPSMLRVLILDLISFIWSIYLTNECKKASVTDKKSK
;
A
#
# COMPACT_ATOMS: atom_id res chain seq x y z
N MET A 1 23.20 -32.45 -2.55
CA MET A 1 23.06 -31.40 -1.51
C MET A 1 23.43 -30.03 -2.10
N ALA A 2 22.51 -29.32 -2.76
CA ALA A 2 22.82 -28.01 -3.38
C ALA A 2 21.73 -26.94 -3.17
N PHE A 3 20.66 -27.25 -2.41
CA PHE A 3 19.54 -26.33 -2.18
C PHE A 3 19.64 -25.52 -0.87
N SER A 4 20.72 -25.64 -0.08
CA SER A 4 20.84 -24.92 1.20
C SER A 4 21.28 -23.45 1.06
N LYS A 5 22.03 -23.10 0.00
CA LYS A 5 22.55 -21.74 -0.21
C LYS A 5 21.48 -20.66 -0.42
N PRO A 6 20.44 -20.85 -1.26
CA PRO A 6 19.41 -19.81 -1.43
C PRO A 6 18.55 -19.67 -0.18
N THR A 7 18.27 -20.76 0.54
CA THR A 7 17.49 -20.72 1.79
C THR A 7 18.25 -19.98 2.88
N GLU A 8 19.54 -20.24 3.07
CA GLU A 8 20.35 -19.50 4.04
C GLU A 8 20.50 -18.02 3.71
N MET A 9 20.60 -17.68 2.42
CA MET A 9 20.60 -16.29 1.97
C MET A 9 19.27 -15.61 2.33
N ILE A 10 18.13 -16.25 2.05
CA ILE A 10 16.80 -15.76 2.41
C ILE A 10 16.66 -15.62 3.93
N TYR A 11 17.14 -16.59 4.71
CA TYR A 11 17.11 -16.54 6.17
C TYR A 11 18.01 -15.44 6.74
N ASN A 12 19.19 -15.20 6.15
CA ASN A 12 20.06 -14.09 6.54
C ASN A 12 19.43 -12.74 6.22
N PHE A 13 18.86 -12.56 5.03
CA PHE A 13 18.13 -11.34 4.69
C PHE A 13 16.92 -11.12 5.60
N ALA A 14 16.15 -12.17 5.87
CA ALA A 14 15.03 -12.12 6.79
C ALA A 14 15.51 -11.75 8.20
N SER A 15 16.58 -12.36 8.70
CA SER A 15 17.12 -12.10 10.03
C SER A 15 17.64 -10.67 10.17
N VAL A 16 18.36 -10.16 9.17
CA VAL A 16 18.82 -8.77 9.12
C VAL A 16 17.61 -7.82 9.08
N TYR A 17 16.62 -8.10 8.24
CA TYR A 17 15.38 -7.32 8.20
C TYR A 17 14.67 -7.30 9.55
N PHE A 18 14.52 -8.45 10.22
CA PHE A 18 13.89 -8.55 11.54
C PHE A 18 14.70 -7.83 12.63
N GLN A 19 16.03 -7.90 12.60
CA GLN A 19 16.88 -7.15 13.52
C GLN A 19 16.71 -5.64 13.34
N TYR A 20 16.72 -5.13 12.11
CA TYR A 20 16.46 -3.71 11.85
C TYR A 20 15.02 -3.30 12.16
N LEU A 21 14.05 -4.19 11.94
CA LEU A 21 12.65 -3.96 12.29
C LEU A 21 12.44 -3.89 13.81
N TYR A 22 13.24 -4.63 14.59
CA TYR A 22 13.20 -4.58 16.05
C TYR A 22 13.92 -3.35 16.61
N SER A 23 15.10 -3.03 16.09
CA SER A 23 15.92 -1.90 16.56
C SER A 23 15.39 -0.53 16.13
N ASN A 24 14.84 -0.41 14.91
CA ASN A 24 14.32 0.85 14.37
C ASN A 24 13.02 0.61 13.57
N PRO A 25 11.91 0.24 14.24
CA PRO A 25 10.68 -0.20 13.57
C PRO A 25 10.07 0.82 12.62
N VAL A 26 10.17 2.12 12.93
CA VAL A 26 9.60 3.18 12.08
C VAL A 26 10.42 3.36 10.80
N LYS A 27 11.75 3.39 10.91
CA LYS A 27 12.65 3.59 9.75
C LYS A 27 12.58 2.41 8.78
N THR A 28 12.61 1.19 9.30
CA THR A 28 12.54 -0.02 8.47
C THR A 28 11.20 -0.13 7.74
N LYS A 29 10.09 0.18 8.41
CA LYS A 29 8.75 0.22 7.78
C LYS A 29 8.66 1.33 6.74
N ALA A 30 9.20 2.52 7.01
CA ALA A 30 9.21 3.63 6.07
C ALA A 30 9.99 3.31 4.78
N ILE A 31 11.18 2.70 4.91
CA ILE A 31 11.99 2.30 3.76
C ILE A 31 11.28 1.20 2.96
N ALA A 32 10.73 0.19 3.64
CA ALA A 32 9.98 -0.88 2.98
C ALA A 32 8.77 -0.33 2.21
N SER A 33 7.97 0.55 2.83
CA SER A 33 6.82 1.18 2.18
C SER A 33 7.23 2.12 1.05
N CYS A 34 8.37 2.81 1.13
CA CYS A 34 8.92 3.58 0.02
C CYS A 34 9.21 2.69 -1.19
N ILE A 35 9.94 1.58 -0.99
CA ILE A 35 10.29 0.63 -2.06
C ILE A 35 9.02 0.05 -2.70
N ILE A 36 8.06 -0.40 -1.89
CA ILE A 36 6.84 -1.03 -2.43
C ILE A 36 5.98 0.00 -3.17
N ASN A 37 5.85 1.23 -2.67
CA ASN A 37 5.09 2.28 -3.37
C ASN A 37 5.73 2.68 -4.71
N VAL A 38 7.07 2.80 -4.76
CA VAL A 38 7.80 3.08 -6.00
C VAL A 38 7.63 1.94 -7.00
N LEU A 39 7.82 0.69 -6.58
CA LEU A 39 7.65 -0.48 -7.44
C LEU A 39 6.20 -0.63 -7.93
N GLY A 40 5.23 -0.40 -7.05
CA GLY A 40 3.81 -0.41 -7.38
C GLY A 40 3.47 0.63 -8.44
N ASN A 41 3.97 1.85 -8.29
CA ASN A 41 3.77 2.92 -9.28
C ASN A 41 4.48 2.61 -10.61
N LEU A 42 5.72 2.10 -10.58
CA LEU A 42 6.44 1.69 -11.78
C LEU A 42 5.68 0.64 -12.59
N ILE A 43 5.16 -0.37 -11.92
CA ILE A 43 4.39 -1.43 -12.57
C ILE A 43 3.06 -0.87 -13.07
N HIS A 44 2.38 -0.03 -12.31
CA HIS A 44 1.16 0.63 -12.75
C HIS A 44 1.38 1.46 -14.03
N GLN A 45 2.47 2.22 -14.11
CA GLN A 45 2.84 3.01 -15.28
C GLN A 45 3.16 2.13 -16.50
N LYS A 46 3.96 1.06 -16.30
CA LYS A 46 4.26 0.07 -17.36
C LYS A 46 3.02 -0.65 -17.85
N LEU A 47 2.12 -1.03 -16.95
CA LEU A 47 0.90 -1.75 -17.31
C LEU A 47 -0.13 -0.84 -17.99
N THR A 48 -0.19 0.45 -17.63
CA THR A 48 -1.06 1.44 -18.31
C THR A 48 -0.53 1.79 -19.71
N GLY A 49 0.66 1.31 -20.10
CA GLY A 49 1.22 1.50 -21.44
C GLY A 49 1.70 2.92 -21.71
N ARG A 50 2.06 3.67 -20.67
CA ARG A 50 2.70 4.99 -20.85
C ARG A 50 4.05 4.81 -21.56
N LYS A 51 4.29 5.63 -22.59
CA LYS A 51 5.54 5.61 -23.38
C LYS A 51 6.75 6.11 -22.60
N SER A 52 6.53 6.98 -21.60
CA SER A 52 7.55 7.51 -20.71
C SER A 52 7.18 7.25 -19.25
N ILE A 53 8.19 6.99 -18.43
CA ILE A 53 8.04 6.89 -16.97
C ILE A 53 7.90 8.32 -16.43
N ASP A 54 6.88 8.52 -15.62
CA ASP A 54 6.58 9.77 -14.93
C ASP A 54 7.38 9.79 -13.62
N GLU A 55 8.56 10.41 -13.68
CA GLU A 55 9.54 10.46 -12.58
C GLU A 55 9.01 11.27 -11.40
N ASP A 56 8.33 12.39 -11.65
CA ASP A 56 7.72 13.23 -10.60
C ASP A 56 6.71 12.42 -9.79
N ARG A 57 5.90 11.61 -10.47
CA ARG A 57 4.96 10.71 -9.81
C ARG A 57 5.67 9.62 -9.04
N LEU A 58 6.77 9.09 -9.55
CA LEU A 58 7.56 8.05 -8.89
C LEU A 58 8.18 8.57 -7.58
N ILE A 59 8.74 9.78 -7.62
CA ILE A 59 9.29 10.48 -6.46
C ILE A 59 8.20 10.78 -5.45
N ALA A 60 7.02 11.26 -5.89
CA ALA A 60 5.89 11.54 -5.01
C ALA A 60 5.42 10.30 -4.22
N PHE A 61 5.31 9.14 -4.89
CA PHE A 61 4.96 7.87 -4.24
C PHE A 61 6.06 7.38 -3.29
N GLY A 62 7.34 7.56 -3.64
CA GLY A 62 8.46 7.23 -2.77
C GLY A 62 8.51 8.08 -1.50
N LEU A 63 8.41 9.41 -1.64
CA LEU A 63 8.36 10.35 -0.52
C LEU A 63 7.15 10.09 0.38
N PHE A 64 5.98 9.80 -0.20
CA PHE A 64 4.80 9.42 0.55
C PHE A 64 5.03 8.15 1.37
N GLY A 65 5.58 7.10 0.75
CA GLY A 65 5.89 5.84 1.43
C GLY A 65 6.91 6.00 2.56
N LEU A 66 7.92 6.84 2.35
CA LEU A 66 8.97 7.13 3.33
C LEU A 66 8.44 7.94 4.53
N LEU A 67 7.65 8.99 4.28
CA LEU A 67 7.20 9.90 5.34
C LEU A 67 6.01 9.36 6.10
N LEU A 68 5.04 8.77 5.40
CA LEU A 68 3.72 8.45 5.95
C LEU A 68 3.43 6.94 5.95
N GLY A 69 3.98 6.19 4.99
CA GLY A 69 3.72 4.75 4.84
C GLY A 69 4.18 3.91 6.04
N GLY A 70 5.29 4.27 6.68
CA GLY A 70 5.80 3.54 7.85
C GLY A 70 5.40 4.11 9.21
N SER A 71 5.31 5.44 9.33
CA SER A 71 5.16 6.15 10.60
C SER A 71 3.70 6.16 11.08
N VAL A 72 2.76 6.53 10.20
CA VAL A 72 1.34 6.70 10.55
C VAL A 72 0.70 5.37 10.97
N PRO A 73 0.89 4.23 10.25
CA PRO A 73 0.36 2.96 10.71
C PRO A 73 1.02 2.51 12.02
N HIS A 74 2.31 2.79 12.22
CA HIS A 74 3.02 2.39 13.44
C HIS A 74 2.37 3.00 14.69
N TYR A 75 2.15 4.32 14.70
CA TYR A 75 1.49 5.00 15.83
C TYR A 75 0.02 4.61 15.97
N PHE A 76 -0.69 4.43 14.85
CA PHE A 76 -2.09 4.01 14.89
C PHE A 76 -2.27 2.63 15.55
N TYR A 77 -1.47 1.63 15.16
CA TYR A 77 -1.54 0.30 15.77
C TYR A 77 -1.05 0.27 17.22
N LEU A 78 -0.11 1.15 17.58
CA LEU A 78 0.34 1.29 18.97
C LEU A 78 -0.79 1.81 19.87
N TYR A 79 -1.51 2.84 19.41
CA TYR A 79 -2.65 3.43 20.13
C TYR A 79 -3.84 2.47 20.20
N THR A 80 -4.23 1.86 19.09
CA THR A 80 -5.39 0.95 19.05
C THR A 80 -5.18 -0.34 19.83
N ARG A 81 -3.93 -0.81 19.98
CA ARG A 81 -3.60 -1.94 20.85
C ARG A 81 -3.87 -1.65 22.32
N SER A 82 -3.79 -0.39 22.74
CA SER A 82 -4.14 0.04 24.10
C SER A 82 -5.67 0.07 24.32
N LEU A 83 -6.45 0.23 23.25
CA LEU A 83 -7.91 0.36 23.32
C LEU A 83 -8.63 -0.99 23.28
N THR A 84 -8.17 -1.93 22.46
CA THR A 84 -8.84 -3.22 22.31
C THR A 84 -7.88 -4.36 21.94
N LYS A 85 -8.12 -5.54 22.52
CA LYS A 85 -7.45 -6.79 22.17
C LYS A 85 -8.27 -7.66 21.21
N TYR A 86 -9.54 -7.31 20.97
CA TYR A 86 -10.44 -8.09 20.12
C TYR A 86 -10.21 -7.78 18.64
N PRO A 87 -9.95 -8.79 17.80
CA PRO A 87 -9.59 -8.57 16.40
C PRO A 87 -10.72 -7.95 15.56
N LEU A 88 -11.98 -8.24 15.90
CA LEU A 88 -13.14 -7.67 15.21
C LEU A 88 -13.32 -6.19 15.52
N THR A 89 -13.19 -5.79 16.79
CA THR A 89 -13.25 -4.37 17.19
C THR A 89 -12.10 -3.58 16.56
N LEU A 90 -10.90 -4.17 16.54
CA LEU A 90 -9.75 -3.56 15.88
C LEU A 90 -9.97 -3.37 14.38
N LEU A 91 -10.54 -4.38 13.70
CA LEU A 91 -10.90 -4.29 12.29
C LEU A 91 -11.92 -3.16 12.05
N LEU A 92 -12.96 -3.04 12.89
CA LEU A 92 -13.98 -2.00 12.73
C LEU A 92 -13.40 -0.60 12.91
N ILE A 93 -12.58 -0.38 13.93
CA ILE A 93 -11.90 0.92 14.16
C ILE A 93 -11.01 1.25 12.97
N GLU A 94 -10.24 0.26 12.49
CA GLU A 94 -9.36 0.46 11.35
C GLU A 94 -10.15 0.74 10.06
N ARG A 95 -11.28 0.08 9.83
CA ARG A 95 -12.08 0.23 8.61
C ARG A 95 -12.93 1.50 8.60
N LEU A 96 -13.46 1.90 9.75
CA LEU A 96 -14.38 3.04 9.86
C LEU A 96 -13.68 4.36 10.17
N ILE A 97 -12.51 4.34 10.81
CA ILE A 97 -11.81 5.56 11.24
C ILE A 97 -10.51 5.70 10.45
N TYR A 98 -9.63 4.71 10.57
CA TYR A 98 -8.30 4.82 9.99
C TYR A 98 -8.30 4.83 8.46
N THR A 99 -8.94 3.85 7.84
CA THR A 99 -9.00 3.70 6.38
C THR A 99 -9.54 4.95 5.68
N PRO A 100 -10.71 5.51 6.06
CA PRO A 100 -11.24 6.71 5.40
C PRO A 100 -10.39 7.96 5.63
N CYS A 101 -9.83 8.17 6.83
CA CYS A 101 -8.95 9.31 7.10
C CYS A 101 -7.63 9.19 6.35
N PHE A 102 -6.98 8.02 6.44
CA PHE A 102 -5.70 7.76 5.80
C PHE A 102 -5.81 7.82 4.28
N GLN A 103 -6.91 7.31 3.70
CA GLN A 103 -7.16 7.39 2.26
C GLN A 103 -7.32 8.83 1.78
N ALA A 104 -8.09 9.65 2.50
CA ALA A 104 -8.26 11.06 2.15
C ALA A 104 -6.92 11.81 2.18
N LEU A 105 -6.15 11.58 3.25
CA LEU A 105 -4.83 12.18 3.44
C LEU A 105 -3.86 11.73 2.35
N THR A 106 -3.88 10.45 2.00
CA THR A 106 -3.04 9.88 0.93
C THR A 106 -3.33 10.55 -0.41
N LEU A 107 -4.60 10.56 -0.84
CA LEU A 107 -4.98 11.16 -2.12
C LEU A 107 -4.63 12.65 -2.20
N TYR A 108 -4.82 13.38 -1.09
CA TYR A 108 -4.49 14.80 -1.03
C TYR A 108 -2.99 15.07 -1.07
N ILE A 109 -2.22 14.45 -0.17
CA ILE A 109 -0.76 14.66 -0.09
C ILE A 109 -0.09 14.19 -1.36
N LEU A 110 -0.49 13.05 -1.90
CA LEU A 110 0.06 12.54 -3.13
C LEU A 110 -0.20 13.51 -4.29
N ALA A 111 -1.42 14.04 -4.43
CA ALA A 111 -1.71 15.05 -5.45
C ALA A 111 -0.89 16.33 -5.26
N ARG A 112 -0.58 16.73 -4.02
CA ARG A 112 0.29 17.88 -3.73
C ARG A 112 1.75 17.60 -4.06
N LEU A 113 2.23 16.39 -3.79
CA LEU A 113 3.58 15.94 -4.14
C LEU A 113 3.77 15.77 -5.65
N GLU A 114 2.71 15.40 -6.37
CA GLU A 114 2.66 15.42 -7.84
C GLU A 114 2.64 16.85 -8.43
N GLY A 115 2.79 17.90 -7.60
CA GLY A 115 2.86 19.30 -8.05
C GLY A 115 1.53 19.96 -8.38
N LYS A 116 0.39 19.30 -8.10
CA LYS A 116 -0.94 19.89 -8.41
C LYS A 116 -1.27 21.05 -7.47
N SER A 117 -1.97 22.05 -7.98
CA SER A 117 -2.47 23.17 -7.18
C SER A 117 -3.48 22.69 -6.13
N HIS A 118 -3.62 23.43 -5.02
CA HIS A 118 -4.54 23.05 -3.92
C HIS A 118 -5.97 22.80 -4.41
N LYS A 119 -6.47 23.65 -5.33
CA LYS A 119 -7.80 23.50 -5.93
C LYS A 119 -7.92 22.20 -6.74
N ALA A 120 -6.93 21.89 -7.58
CA ALA A 120 -6.90 20.66 -8.37
C ALA A 120 -6.78 19.41 -7.49
N SER A 121 -5.98 19.45 -6.42
CA SER A 121 -5.86 18.35 -5.46
C SER A 121 -7.19 18.08 -4.74
N LYS A 122 -7.93 19.13 -4.35
CA LYS A 122 -9.24 19.00 -3.69
C LYS A 122 -10.30 18.43 -4.63
N GLU A 123 -10.35 18.89 -5.87
CA GLU A 123 -11.27 18.34 -6.88
C GLU A 123 -10.97 16.88 -7.19
N GLN A 124 -9.69 16.52 -7.33
CA GLN A 124 -9.28 15.12 -7.53
C GLN A 124 -9.64 14.25 -6.32
N LEU A 125 -9.41 14.75 -5.11
CA LEU A 125 -9.81 14.06 -3.89
C LEU A 125 -11.32 13.79 -3.90
N GLN A 126 -12.15 14.80 -4.13
CA GLN A 126 -13.61 14.62 -4.14
C GLN A 126 -14.09 13.63 -5.19
N LYS A 127 -13.47 13.63 -6.38
CA LYS A 127 -13.79 12.69 -7.47
C LYS A 127 -13.37 11.25 -7.16
N LEU A 128 -12.18 11.06 -6.60
CA LEU A 128 -11.61 9.72 -6.40
C LEU A 128 -11.89 9.13 -5.02
N TYR A 129 -12.22 9.94 -4.01
CA TYR A 129 -12.31 9.48 -2.63
C TYR A 129 -13.32 8.35 -2.46
N TRP A 130 -14.57 8.59 -2.81
CA TRP A 130 -15.65 7.60 -2.68
C TRP A 130 -15.43 6.33 -3.50
N PRO A 131 -15.14 6.39 -4.81
CA PRO A 131 -14.97 5.17 -5.60
C PRO A 131 -13.78 4.34 -5.11
N VAL A 132 -12.66 4.99 -4.73
CA VAL A 132 -11.49 4.26 -4.25
C VAL A 132 -11.71 3.74 -2.82
N LEU A 133 -12.38 4.49 -1.94
CA LEU A 133 -12.71 4.04 -0.59
C LEU A 133 -13.65 2.83 -0.62
N LEU A 134 -14.73 2.88 -1.40
CA LEU A 134 -15.68 1.77 -1.51
C LEU A 134 -15.03 0.52 -2.10
N ALA A 135 -14.18 0.68 -3.13
CA ALA A 135 -13.39 -0.43 -3.65
C ALA A 135 -12.45 -1.00 -2.58
N ASN A 136 -11.72 -0.15 -1.84
CA ASN A 136 -10.83 -0.59 -0.78
C ASN A 136 -11.58 -1.38 0.30
N LEU A 137 -12.72 -0.86 0.77
CA LEU A 137 -13.54 -1.53 1.77
C LEU A 137 -14.14 -2.84 1.24
N LYS A 138 -14.57 -2.89 -0.02
CA LYS A 138 -15.16 -4.12 -0.58
C LYS A 138 -14.12 -5.22 -0.77
N TYR A 139 -12.97 -4.91 -1.35
CA TYR A 139 -12.00 -5.92 -1.77
C TYR A 139 -10.98 -6.25 -0.69
N LEU A 140 -10.54 -5.28 0.12
CA LEU A 140 -9.45 -5.49 1.07
C LEU A 140 -9.91 -5.87 2.47
N THR A 141 -11.20 -5.79 2.81
CA THR A 141 -11.67 -6.07 4.18
C THR A 141 -11.44 -7.51 4.60
N LEU A 142 -11.67 -8.48 3.69
CA LEU A 142 -11.42 -9.89 3.99
C LEU A 142 -9.92 -10.15 4.23
N PHE A 143 -9.07 -9.62 3.35
CA PHE A 143 -7.62 -9.73 3.46
C PHE A 143 -7.08 -9.06 4.72
N GLN A 144 -7.63 -7.90 5.09
CA GLN A 144 -7.29 -7.20 6.32
C GLN A 144 -7.68 -8.00 7.56
N PHE A 145 -8.85 -8.61 7.57
CA PHE A 145 -9.25 -9.44 8.70
C PHE A 145 -8.30 -10.61 8.91
N ILE A 146 -7.91 -11.30 7.82
CA ILE A 146 -6.90 -12.36 7.86
C ILE A 146 -5.56 -11.80 8.36
N ASN A 147 -5.15 -10.63 7.89
CA ASN A 147 -3.91 -9.97 8.30
C ASN A 147 -3.91 -9.63 9.79
N ILE A 148 -4.97 -9.01 10.32
CA ILE A 148 -5.07 -8.68 11.75
C ILE A 148 -5.07 -9.94 12.62
N LYS A 149 -5.76 -11.00 12.19
CA LYS A 149 -5.93 -12.23 12.96
C LYS A 149 -4.68 -13.11 12.98
N TYR A 150 -4.00 -13.27 11.85
CA TYR A 150 -2.91 -14.25 11.70
C TYR A 150 -1.51 -13.62 11.59
N VAL A 151 -1.40 -12.35 11.17
CA VAL A 151 -0.11 -11.71 10.92
C VAL A 151 0.34 -10.87 12.12
N PRO A 152 1.60 -11.02 12.59
CA PRO A 152 2.17 -10.19 13.64
C PRO A 152 2.15 -8.70 13.26
N SER A 153 1.84 -7.82 14.23
CA SER A 153 1.74 -6.35 14.05
C SER A 153 2.92 -5.69 13.30
N MET A 154 4.10 -6.29 13.35
CA MET A 154 5.30 -5.81 12.67
C MET A 154 5.24 -6.00 11.15
N LEU A 155 4.62 -7.10 10.68
CA LEU A 155 4.56 -7.49 9.27
C LEU A 155 3.27 -7.07 8.57
N ARG A 156 2.26 -6.60 9.32
CA ARG A 156 0.94 -6.28 8.76
C ARG A 156 0.97 -5.32 7.59
N VAL A 157 1.75 -4.24 7.72
CA VAL A 157 1.93 -3.21 6.68
C VAL A 157 2.53 -3.84 5.42
N LEU A 158 3.58 -4.64 5.56
CA LEU A 158 4.25 -5.30 4.44
C LEU A 158 3.31 -6.27 3.71
N ILE A 159 2.54 -7.08 4.45
CA ILE A 159 1.57 -8.01 3.83
C ILE A 159 0.45 -7.24 3.13
N LEU A 160 -0.02 -6.11 3.68
CA LEU A 160 -1.03 -5.28 3.01
C LEU A 160 -0.50 -4.62 1.75
N ASP A 161 0.74 -4.14 1.79
CA ASP A 161 1.40 -3.56 0.63
C ASP A 161 1.56 -4.61 -0.48
N LEU A 162 1.91 -5.86 -0.13
CA LEU A 162 1.97 -6.98 -1.09
C LEU A 162 0.59 -7.36 -1.66
N ILE A 163 -0.45 -7.42 -0.83
CA ILE A 163 -1.81 -7.72 -1.29
C ILE A 163 -2.31 -6.63 -2.23
N SER A 164 -2.07 -5.36 -1.88
CA SER A 164 -2.41 -4.20 -2.71
C SER A 164 -1.66 -4.21 -4.04
N PHE A 165 -0.41 -4.64 -4.02
CA PHE A 165 0.41 -4.84 -5.22
C PHE A 165 -0.16 -5.93 -6.14
N ILE A 166 -0.48 -7.11 -5.60
CA ILE A 166 -1.09 -8.22 -6.37
C ILE A 166 -2.43 -7.78 -6.96
N TRP A 167 -3.25 -7.10 -6.16
CA TRP A 167 -4.55 -6.57 -6.59
C TRP A 167 -4.42 -5.58 -7.75
N SER A 168 -3.44 -4.68 -7.69
CA SER A 168 -3.18 -3.70 -8.75
C SER A 168 -2.80 -4.36 -10.08
N ILE A 169 -2.02 -5.45 -10.03
CA ILE A 169 -1.65 -6.24 -11.22
C ILE A 169 -2.89 -6.94 -11.79
N TYR A 170 -3.69 -7.58 -10.94
CA TYR A 170 -4.92 -8.27 -11.35
C TYR A 170 -5.89 -7.33 -12.06
N LEU A 171 -6.23 -6.19 -11.43
CA LEU A 171 -7.13 -5.19 -12.02
C LEU A 171 -6.62 -4.69 -13.36
N THR A 172 -5.31 -4.49 -13.50
CA THR A 172 -4.77 -3.96 -14.75
C THR A 172 -4.78 -5.01 -15.87
N ASN A 173 -4.58 -6.29 -15.54
CA ASN A 173 -4.71 -7.37 -16.52
C ASN A 173 -6.15 -7.56 -17.00
N GLU A 174 -7.13 -7.45 -16.10
CA GLU A 174 -8.54 -7.52 -16.47
C GLU A 174 -8.97 -6.30 -17.32
N CYS A 175 -8.53 -5.09 -17.00
CA CYS A 175 -8.73 -3.90 -17.84
C CYS A 175 -8.08 -4.04 -19.24
N LYS A 176 -6.90 -4.66 -19.34
CA LYS A 176 -6.26 -4.96 -20.63
C LYS A 176 -7.07 -5.95 -21.45
N LYS A 177 -7.60 -7.01 -20.84
CA LYS A 177 -8.46 -7.98 -21.53
C LYS A 177 -9.74 -7.30 -22.03
N ALA A 178 -10.39 -6.49 -21.19
CA ALA A 178 -11.61 -5.77 -21.56
C ALA A 178 -11.39 -4.81 -22.76
N SER A 179 -10.29 -4.05 -22.76
CA SER A 179 -9.95 -3.13 -23.87
C SER A 179 -9.53 -3.83 -25.16
N VAL A 180 -8.99 -5.06 -25.08
CA VAL A 180 -8.70 -5.91 -26.25
C VAL A 180 -9.98 -6.50 -26.83
N THR A 181 -10.93 -6.90 -25.98
CA THR A 181 -12.24 -7.42 -26.40
C THR A 181 -13.09 -6.34 -27.07
N ASP A 182 -13.08 -5.11 -26.54
CA ASP A 182 -13.81 -3.98 -27.10
C ASP A 182 -13.25 -3.52 -28.47
N LYS A 183 -11.94 -3.68 -28.70
CA LYS A 183 -11.29 -3.46 -30.01
C LYS A 183 -11.52 -4.57 -31.04
N LYS A 184 -11.90 -5.78 -30.62
CA LYS A 184 -12.27 -6.87 -31.53
C LYS A 184 -13.76 -6.88 -31.90
N SER A 185 -14.56 -6.09 -31.19
CA SER A 185 -16.01 -5.94 -31.40
C SER A 185 -16.38 -4.73 -32.27
N LYS A 186 -15.40 -3.92 -32.69
CA LYS A 186 -15.52 -2.83 -33.67
C LYS A 186 -14.79 -3.20 -34.94
#